data_AF-A0A7X9DGR2-F1
#
_entry.id   AF-A0A7X9DGR2-F1
#
_cell.length_a   1.000
_cell.length_b   1.000
_cell.length_c   1.000
_cell.angle_alpha   90.00
_cell.angle_beta   90.00
_cell.angle_gamma   90.00
#
_symmetry.space_group_name_H-M   'P 1'
#
loop_
_entity.id
_entity.type
_entity.pdbx_description
1 polymer ?
#
loop_
_entity_poly.entity_id
_entity_poly.type
_entity_poly.pdbx_seq_one_letter_code
_entity_poly.pdbx_strand_id
1 'polypeptide(L)' 'SPMVTSGIRLGSPALTTRGLGEDDFRLIGTLICDIIDNMDDEKVLNRVRSQVQELCKAYPTGFLRLEPRGI' A
#
# COMPACT_ATOMS: atom_id res chain seq x y z
N SER A 1 -18.31 -4.49 24.97
CA SER A 1 -18.28 -3.32 24.07
C SER A 1 -17.53 -3.76 22.82
N PRO A 2 -18.10 -3.73 21.60
CA PRO A 2 -17.30 -4.07 20.43
C PRO A 2 -16.46 -2.84 20.08
N MET A 3 -15.33 -2.68 20.78
CA MET A 3 -14.26 -1.74 20.39
C MET A 3 -13.37 -2.31 19.28
N VAL A 4 -13.67 -3.52 18.80
CA VAL A 4 -12.95 -4.20 17.72
C VAL A 4 -13.88 -4.30 16.52
N THR A 5 -13.49 -3.69 15.40
CA THR A 5 -14.23 -3.74 14.14
C THR A 5 -13.75 -4.90 13.28
N SER A 6 -14.66 -5.53 12.53
CA SER A 6 -14.34 -6.69 11.67
C SER A 6 -13.87 -6.32 10.25
N GLY A 7 -13.53 -5.05 9.98
CA GLY A 7 -13.25 -4.58 8.63
C GLY A 7 -12.15 -3.53 8.54
N ILE A 8 -11.62 -3.38 7.32
CA ILE A 8 -10.60 -2.39 6.95
C ILE A 8 -11.16 -1.43 5.90
N ARG A 9 -10.72 -0.17 5.91
CA ARG A 9 -11.08 0.84 4.91
C ARG A 9 -9.88 1.19 4.06
N LEU A 10 -9.98 0.98 2.75
CA LEU A 10 -8.93 1.30 1.78
C LEU A 10 -9.29 2.57 1.01
N GLY A 11 -8.27 3.35 0.62
CA GLY A 11 -8.44 4.58 -0.15
C GLY A 11 -7.29 4.79 -1.13
N SER A 12 -7.62 5.14 -2.37
CA SER A 12 -6.67 5.39 -3.45
C SER A 12 -5.97 6.76 -3.48
N PRO A 13 -6.49 7.88 -2.92
CA PRO A 13 -5.97 9.23 -3.20
C PRO A 13 -4.46 9.42 -2.98
N ALA A 14 -3.90 8.87 -1.90
CA ALA A 14 -2.47 9.02 -1.61
C ALA A 14 -1.59 8.33 -2.65
N LEU A 15 -2.04 7.20 -3.20
CA LEU A 15 -1.29 6.41 -4.18
C LEU A 15 -1.52 6.93 -5.61
N THR A 16 -2.73 7.36 -5.96
CA THR A 16 -2.97 8.01 -7.27
C THR A 16 -2.22 9.34 -7.36
N THR A 17 -2.08 10.08 -6.25
CA THR A 17 -1.23 11.29 -6.19
C THR A 17 0.24 10.98 -6.47
N ARG A 18 0.70 9.75 -6.16
CA ARG A 18 2.06 9.28 -6.46
C ARG A 18 2.24 8.75 -7.89
N GLY A 19 1.16 8.68 -8.68
CA GLY A 19 1.18 8.22 -10.06
C GLY A 19 0.77 6.75 -10.27
N LEU A 20 0.28 6.04 -9.24
CA LEU A 20 -0.18 4.66 -9.39
C LEU A 20 -1.48 4.60 -10.20
N GLY A 21 -1.52 3.68 -11.17
CA GLY A 21 -2.65 3.39 -12.05
C GLY A 21 -3.36 2.08 -11.70
N GLU A 22 -4.33 1.70 -12.52
CA GLU A 22 -5.22 0.56 -12.23
C GLU A 22 -4.49 -0.77 -12.02
N ASP A 23 -3.45 -1.04 -12.80
CA ASP A 23 -2.70 -2.30 -12.70
C ASP A 23 -1.87 -2.37 -11.42
N ASP A 24 -1.35 -1.24 -10.93
CA ASP A 24 -0.71 -1.17 -9.62
C ASP A 24 -1.72 -1.47 -8.50
N PHE A 25 -2.96 -0.98 -8.63
CA PHE A 25 -4.02 -1.26 -7.66
C PHE A 25 -4.51 -2.70 -7.71
N ARG A 26 -4.55 -3.33 -8.89
CA ARG A 26 -4.78 -4.78 -9.02
C ARG A 26 -3.70 -5.56 -8.27
N LEU A 27 -2.43 -5.21 -8.48
CA LEU A 27 -1.32 -5.82 -7.77
C LEU A 27 -1.44 -5.61 -6.25
N ILE A 28 -1.71 -4.39 -5.77
CA ILE A 28 -1.92 -4.11 -4.34
C ILE A 28 -3.04 -4.98 -3.77
N GLY A 29 -4.16 -5.12 -4.49
CA GLY A 29 -5.26 -6.00 -4.10
C GLY A 29 -4.82 -7.45 -3.93
N THR A 30 -4.09 -7.99 -4.90
CA THR A 30 -3.52 -9.35 -4.83
C THR A 30 -2.58 -9.49 -3.63
N LEU A 31 -1.70 -8.52 -3.38
CA LEU A 31 -0.78 -8.55 -2.25
C LEU A 31 -1.50 -8.51 -0.90
N ILE A 32 -2.63 -7.79 -0.80
CA ILE A 32 -3.47 -7.78 0.41
C ILE A 32 -4.13 -9.15 0.60
N CYS A 33 -4.69 -9.75 -0.44
CA CYS A 33 -5.30 -11.08 -0.39
C CYS A 33 -4.27 -12.15 0.01
N ASP A 34 -3.07 -12.12 -0.57
CA ASP A 34 -1.99 -13.06 -0.25
C ASP A 34 -1.69 -13.08 1.27
N ILE A 35 -1.69 -11.92 1.93
CA ILE A 35 -1.48 -11.82 3.38
C ILE A 35 -2.69 -12.34 4.16
N ILE A 36 -3.90 -11.95 3.78
CA ILE A 36 -5.13 -12.35 4.48
C ILE A 36 -5.28 -13.88 4.47
N ASP A 37 -4.97 -14.52 3.35
CA ASP A 37 -5.08 -15.98 3.19
C ASP A 37 -3.94 -16.75 3.88
N ASN A 38 -2.82 -16.09 4.21
CA ASN A 38 -1.59 -16.72 4.73
C ASN A 38 -0.95 -15.94 5.89
N MET A 39 -1.75 -15.46 6.85
CA MET A 39 -1.30 -14.52 7.90
C MET A 39 -0.12 -15.02 8.75
N ASP A 40 0.06 -16.34 8.87
CA ASP A 40 1.12 -16.97 9.66
C ASP A 40 2.29 -17.53 8.81
N ASP A 41 2.27 -17.36 7.48
CA ASP A 41 3.35 -17.83 6.60
C ASP A 41 4.41 -16.74 6.41
N GLU A 42 5.50 -16.83 7.18
CA GLU A 42 6.63 -15.90 7.09
C GLU A 42 7.20 -15.75 5.67
N LYS A 43 7.14 -16.79 4.82
CA LYS A 43 7.63 -16.68 3.44
C LYS A 43 6.73 -15.77 2.61
N VAL A 44 5.41 -15.87 2.79
CA VAL A 44 4.44 -14.99 2.12
C VAL A 44 4.60 -13.56 2.64
N LEU A 45 4.70 -13.37 3.96
CA LEU A 45 4.91 -12.05 4.57
C LEU A 45 6.17 -11.36 4.01
N ASN A 46 7.28 -12.09 3.93
CA ASN A 46 8.55 -11.56 3.42
C ASN A 46 8.51 -11.26 1.92
N ARG A 47 7.88 -12.14 1.11
CA ARG A 47 7.68 -11.90 -0.32
C ARG A 47 6.86 -10.64 -0.56
N VAL A 48 5.69 -10.52 0.08
CA VAL A 48 4.80 -9.37 -0.08
C VAL A 48 5.50 -8.09 0.36
N ARG A 49 6.24 -8.11 1.49
CA ARG A 49 7.04 -6.97 1.94
C ARG A 49 8.04 -6.52 0.88
N SER A 50 8.75 -7.45 0.25
CA SER A 50 9.70 -7.13 -0.83
C SER A 50 8.99 -6.53 -2.04
N GLN A 51 7.86 -7.09 -2.47
CA GLN A 51 7.08 -6.57 -3.60
C GLN A 51 6.53 -5.15 -3.33
N VAL A 52 6.07 -4.88 -2.11
CA VAL A 52 5.63 -3.53 -1.70
C VAL A 52 6.80 -2.54 -1.72
N GLN A 53 8.01 -2.96 -1.32
CA GLN A 53 9.20 -2.12 -1.38
C GLN A 53 9.57 -1.77 -2.83
N GLU A 54 9.56 -2.75 -3.73
CA GLU A 54 9.83 -2.50 -5.15
C GLU A 54 8.77 -1.58 -5.78
N LEU A 55 7.49 -1.78 -5.46
CA LEU A 55 6.42 -0.88 -5.89
C LEU A 55 6.65 0.55 -5.37
N CYS A 56 7.04 0.71 -4.11
CA CYS A 56 7.33 2.03 -3.55
C CYS A 56 8.54 2.72 -4.22
N LYS A 57 9.57 1.96 -4.61
CA LYS A 57 10.76 2.50 -5.31
C LYS A 57 10.40 3.01 -6.71
N ALA A 58 9.46 2.35 -7.40
CA ALA A 58 8.97 2.78 -8.71
C ALA A 58 8.21 4.13 -8.65
N TYR A 59 7.58 4.45 -7.52
CA TYR A 59 6.80 5.67 -7.29
C TYR A 59 7.33 6.50 -6.11
N PRO A 60 8.49 7.17 -6.27
CA PRO A 60 9.13 7.92 -5.19
C PRO A 60 8.29 9.14 -4.77
N THR A 61 8.31 9.46 -3.48
CA THR A 61 7.55 10.57 -2.89
C THR A 61 8.30 11.91 -2.88
N GLY A 62 9.50 11.97 -3.46
CA GLY A 62 10.36 13.17 -3.41
C GLY A 62 9.69 14.44 -3.96
N PHE A 63 8.83 14.32 -4.97
CA PHE A 63 8.09 15.45 -5.54
C PHE A 63 6.87 15.87 -4.70
N LEU A 64 6.45 15.04 -3.73
CA LEU A 64 5.36 15.33 -2.79
C LEU A 64 5.85 16.07 -1.54
N ARG A 65 7.14 16.41 -1.47
CA ARG A 65 7.61 17.43 -0.54
C ARG A 65 6.94 18.74 -0.95
N LEU A 66 5.83 19.05 -0.27
CA LEU A 66 5.34 20.41 -0.19
C LEU A 66 6.52 21.20 0.39
N GLU A 67 7.30 21.86 -0.46
CA GLU A 67 8.08 23.00 0.00
C GLU A 67 7.10 23.85 0.82
N PRO A 68 7.45 24.25 2.06
CA PRO A 68 6.56 25.07 2.86
C PRO A 68 6.20 26.27 1.99
N ARG A 69 4.94 26.35 1.55
CA ARG A 69 4.48 27.51 0.80
C ARG A 69 4.62 28.66 1.76
N GLY A 70 5.66 29.46 1.55
CA GLY A 70 5.91 30.67 2.33
C GLY A 70 4.62 31.46 2.36
N ILE A 71 4.07 31.60 3.56
CA ILE A 71 3.10 32.62 3.89
C ILE A 71 3.91 33.85 4.31
#